data_AF-A0A2W0ANU7-F1
#
_entry.id   AF-A0A2W0ANU7-F1
#
_cell.length_a   1.000
_cell.length_b   1.000
_cell.length_c   1.000
_cell.angle_alpha   90.00
_cell.angle_beta   90.00
_cell.angle_gamma   90.00
#
_symmetry.space_group_name_H-M   'P 1'
#
loop_
_entity.id
_entity.type
_entity.pdbx_description
1 polymer ?
#
loop_
_entity_poly.entity_id
_entity_poly.type
_entity_poly.pdbx_seq_one_letter_code
_entity_poly.pdbx_strand_id
1 'polypeptide(L)'
;MEHSKKLAAETLPQLRRLAHDLSNSIETIMQASYLLGQSKLDTNGKKWVQMIDSAAEEAARVNRSIREILRSYQEKSVGRRRSA
;
A
#
# COMPACT_ATOMS: atom_id res chain seq x y z
N MET A 1 10.62 -13.29 -25.27
CA MET A 1 10.78 -11.91 -24.72
C MET A 1 9.58 -11.00 -24.92
N GLU A 2 8.69 -11.23 -25.91
CA GLU A 2 7.45 -10.47 -26.09
C GLU A 2 6.39 -10.72 -24.99
N HIS A 3 6.17 -11.98 -24.60
CA HIS A 3 5.15 -12.32 -23.61
C HIS A 3 5.35 -11.65 -22.24
N SER A 4 6.59 -11.50 -21.76
CA SER A 4 6.88 -10.77 -20.51
C SER A 4 6.60 -9.27 -20.59
N LYS A 5 6.74 -8.65 -21.78
CA LYS A 5 6.39 -7.24 -21.98
C LYS A 5 4.87 -7.03 -21.97
N LYS A 6 4.11 -7.98 -22.53
CA LYS A 6 2.64 -7.95 -22.55
C LYS A 6 2.05 -8.16 -21.15
N LEU A 7 2.58 -9.14 -20.40
CA LEU A 7 2.22 -9.35 -18.99
C LEU A 7 2.49 -8.09 -18.15
N ALA A 8 3.61 -7.40 -18.36
CA ALA A 8 3.90 -6.16 -17.65
C ALA A 8 2.93 -5.01 -18.00
N ALA A 9 2.42 -4.94 -19.24
CA ALA A 9 1.56 -3.85 -19.69
C ALA A 9 0.16 -3.88 -19.05
N GLU A 10 -0.37 -5.08 -18.81
CA GLU A 10 -1.72 -5.27 -18.22
C GLU A 10 -1.67 -5.43 -16.70
N THR A 11 -0.63 -6.10 -16.17
CA THR A 11 -0.52 -6.38 -14.73
C THR A 11 -0.06 -5.15 -13.92
N LEU A 12 0.81 -4.29 -14.45
CA LEU A 12 1.30 -3.11 -13.70
C LEU A 12 0.18 -2.12 -13.35
N PRO A 13 -0.74 -1.75 -14.26
CA PRO A 13 -1.90 -0.93 -13.91
C PRO A 13 -2.78 -1.55 -12.82
N GLN A 14 -3.02 -2.87 -12.88
CA GLN A 14 -3.81 -3.59 -11.88
C GLN A 14 -3.13 -3.56 -10.50
N LEU A 15 -1.82 -3.82 -10.43
CA LEU A 15 -1.06 -3.73 -9.19
C LEU A 15 -1.07 -2.31 -8.59
N ARG A 16 -1.02 -1.26 -9.43
CA ARG A 16 -1.16 0.12 -8.95
C ARG A 16 -2.55 0.39 -8.38
N ARG A 17 -3.60 -0.12 -9.02
CA ARG A 17 -4.97 -0.02 -8.52
C ARG A 17 -5.09 -0.72 -7.16
N LEU A 18 -4.63 -1.95 -7.05
CA LEU A 18 -4.63 -2.69 -5.78
C LEU A 18 -3.83 -1.98 -4.68
N ALA A 19 -2.65 -1.42 -5.00
CA ALA A 19 -1.87 -0.64 -4.04
C ALA A 19 -2.58 0.66 -3.61
N HIS A 20 -3.38 1.26 -4.51
CA HIS A 20 -4.25 2.37 -4.16
C HIS A 20 -5.39 1.96 -3.25
N ASP A 21 -6.13 0.92 -3.63
CA ASP A 21 -7.26 0.42 -2.86
C ASP A 21 -6.80 -0.01 -1.45
N LEU A 22 -5.65 -0.69 -1.35
CA LEU A 22 -5.03 -1.05 -0.08
C LEU A 22 -4.71 0.18 0.78
N SER A 23 -4.25 1.28 0.17
CA SER A 23 -3.98 2.53 0.87
C SER A 23 -5.24 3.11 1.50
N ASN A 24 -6.36 3.07 0.77
CA ASN A 24 -7.64 3.59 1.26
C ASN A 24 -8.15 2.74 2.43
N SER A 25 -8.00 1.42 2.35
CA SER A 25 -8.35 0.50 3.44
C SER A 25 -7.49 0.75 4.68
N ILE A 26 -6.18 0.91 4.52
CA ILE A 26 -5.27 1.20 5.65
C ILE A 26 -5.63 2.54 6.30
N GLU A 27 -5.86 3.57 5.50
CA GLU A 27 -6.28 4.88 6.00
C GLU A 27 -7.59 4.79 6.81
N THR A 28 -8.57 4.03 6.31
CA THR A 28 -9.82 3.79 7.04
C THR A 28 -9.58 3.09 8.37
N ILE A 29 -8.68 2.09 8.41
CA ILE A 29 -8.31 1.40 9.65
C ILE A 29 -7.62 2.34 10.64
N MET A 30 -6.68 3.17 10.17
CA MET A 30 -6.00 4.16 11.02
C MET A 30 -7.00 5.16 11.62
N GLN A 31 -7.91 5.69 10.81
CA GLN A 31 -8.97 6.60 11.29
C GLN A 31 -9.89 5.91 12.31
N ALA A 32 -10.30 4.67 12.05
CA ALA A 32 -11.12 3.90 12.97
C ALA A 32 -10.38 3.61 14.29
N SER A 33 -9.11 3.23 14.23
CA SER A 33 -8.26 2.98 15.40
C SER A 33 -8.11 4.24 16.25
N TYR A 34 -7.87 5.38 15.60
CA TYR A 34 -7.78 6.68 16.26
C TYR A 34 -9.08 7.05 16.99
N LEU A 35 -10.22 6.95 16.31
CA LEU A 35 -11.54 7.23 16.92
C LEU A 35 -11.87 6.25 18.06
N LEU A 36 -11.55 4.96 17.89
CA LEU A 36 -11.74 3.96 18.94
C LEU A 36 -10.86 4.29 20.17
N GLY A 37 -9.64 4.77 19.97
CA GLY A 37 -8.74 5.21 21.03
C GLY A 37 -9.25 6.39 21.85
N GLN A 38 -10.21 7.18 21.33
CA GLN A 38 -10.88 8.24 22.08
C GLN A 38 -12.04 7.75 22.97
N SER A 39 -12.45 6.49 22.82
CA SER A 39 -13.53 5.90 23.62
C SER A 39 -13.05 5.51 25.03
N LYS A 40 -13.99 5.36 25.97
CA LYS A 40 -13.69 4.81 27.30
C LYS A 40 -13.42 3.31 27.20
N LEU A 41 -12.14 2.96 27.08
CA LEU A 41 -11.67 1.58 27.02
C LEU A 41 -11.02 1.17 28.35
N ASP A 42 -11.19 -0.10 28.70
CA ASP A 42 -10.42 -0.72 29.77
C ASP A 42 -8.94 -0.92 29.35
N THR A 43 -8.13 -1.47 30.24
CA THR A 43 -6.70 -1.69 29.98
C THR A 43 -6.46 -2.58 28.75
N ASN A 44 -7.31 -3.58 28.51
CA ASN A 44 -7.16 -4.49 27.38
C ASN A 44 -7.58 -3.83 26.06
N GLY A 45 -8.69 -3.10 26.07
CA GLY A 45 -9.15 -2.32 24.91
C GLY A 45 -8.09 -1.31 24.45
N LYS A 46 -7.42 -0.62 25.38
CA LYS A 46 -6.30 0.29 25.04
C LYS A 46 -5.14 -0.45 24.36
N LYS A 47 -4.77 -1.64 24.84
CA LYS A 47 -3.73 -2.48 24.23
C LYS A 47 -4.11 -2.91 22.82
N TRP A 48 -5.37 -3.31 22.60
CA TRP A 48 -5.84 -3.70 21.27
C TRP A 48 -5.82 -2.53 20.28
N VAL A 49 -6.23 -1.34 20.71
CA VAL A 49 -6.12 -0.13 19.86
C VAL A 49 -4.67 0.12 19.46
N GLN A 50 -3.73 0.06 20.41
CA GLN A 50 -2.30 0.21 20.09
C GLN A 50 -1.81 -0.86 19.11
N MET A 51 -2.23 -2.11 19.28
CA MET A 51 -1.87 -3.20 18.36
C MET A 51 -2.42 -2.97 16.95
N ILE A 52 -3.67 -2.51 16.83
CA ILE A 52 -4.30 -2.19 15.53
C ILE A 52 -3.58 -1.02 14.86
N ASP A 53 -3.29 0.03 15.63
CA ASP A 53 -2.60 1.23 15.13
C ASP A 53 -1.21 0.87 14.59
N SER A 54 -0.40 0.15 15.38
CA SER A 54 0.92 -0.32 14.94
C SER A 54 0.85 -1.23 13.71
N ALA A 55 -0.14 -2.12 13.63
CA ALA A 55 -0.32 -2.97 12.46
C ALA A 55 -0.71 -2.17 11.20
N ALA A 56 -1.54 -1.14 11.34
CA ALA A 56 -1.95 -0.28 10.25
C ALA A 56 -0.78 0.58 9.74
N GLU A 57 0.05 1.12 10.65
CA GLU A 57 1.27 1.85 10.29
C GLU A 57 2.27 0.97 9.52
N GLU A 58 2.48 -0.27 9.98
CA GLU A 58 3.35 -1.23 9.29
C GLU A 58 2.80 -1.62 7.92
N ALA A 59 1.48 -1.84 7.81
CA ALA A 59 0.84 -2.08 6.52
C ALA A 59 1.01 -0.87 5.57
N ALA A 60 0.89 0.36 6.09
CA ALA A 60 1.13 1.58 5.31
C ALA A 60 2.56 1.63 4.79
N ARG A 61 3.55 1.29 5.64
CA ARG A 61 4.97 1.22 5.28
C ARG A 61 5.20 0.20 4.16
N VAL A 62 4.68 -1.02 4.29
CA VAL A 62 4.77 -2.06 3.26
C VAL A 62 4.14 -1.60 1.94
N ASN A 63 2.95 -0.99 1.99
CA ASN A 63 2.27 -0.50 0.79
C ASN A 63 3.04 0.65 0.10
N ARG A 64 3.71 1.53 0.86
CA ARG A 64 4.63 2.53 0.29
C ARG A 64 5.77 1.87 -0.48
N SER A 65 6.43 0.87 0.09
CA SER A 65 7.49 0.12 -0.60
C SER A 65 6.99 -0.57 -1.88
N ILE A 66 5.77 -1.13 -1.87
CA ILE A 66 5.16 -1.69 -3.09
C ILE A 66 5.02 -0.60 -4.18
N ARG A 67 4.52 0.59 -3.81
CA ARG A 67 4.35 1.70 -4.77
C ARG A 67 5.67 2.21 -5.31
N GLU A 68 6.72 2.26 -4.49
CA GLU A 68 8.08 2.62 -4.93
C GLU A 68 8.64 1.63 -5.94
N ILE A 69 8.49 0.32 -5.68
CA ILE A 69 8.88 -0.72 -6.62
C ILE A 69 8.12 -0.53 -7.95
N LEU A 70 6.80 -0.39 -7.91
CA LEU A 70 5.96 -0.19 -9.09
C LEU A 70 6.35 1.07 -9.89
N ARG A 71 6.77 2.15 -9.22
CA ARG A 71 7.27 3.37 -9.85
C ARG A 71 8.60 3.14 -10.56
N SER A 72 9.53 2.42 -9.92
CA SER A 72 10.84 2.11 -10.50
C SER A 72 10.74 1.25 -11.78
N TYR A 73 9.75 0.33 -11.84
CA TYR A 73 9.47 -0.46 -13.04
C TYR A 73 9.00 0.43 -14.21
N GLN A 74 8.21 1.47 -13.91
CA GLN A 74 7.75 2.41 -14.93
C GLN A 74 8.91 3.24 -15.49
N GLU A 75 9.76 3.80 -14.63
CA GLU A 75 10.92 4.60 -15.03
C GLU A 75 11.89 3.82 -15.91
N LYS A 76 12.20 2.57 -15.55
CA LYS A 76 13.04 1.66 -16.37
C LYS A 76 12.41 1.36 -17.73
N SER A 77 11.07 1.26 -17.81
CA SER A 77 10.36 1.00 -19.07
C SER A 77 10.30 2.22 -20.01
N VAL A 78 10.27 3.43 -19.46
CA VAL A 78 10.28 4.69 -20.21
C VAL A 78 11.70 5.02 -20.68
N GLY A 79 12.71 4.82 -19.82
CA GLY A 79 14.12 5.01 -20.17
C GLY A 79 14.54 4.19 -21.39
N ARG A 80 14.21 2.88 -21.43
CA ARG A 80 14.49 2.01 -22.58
C ARG A 80 13.82 2.43 -23.89
N ARG A 81 12.68 3.14 -23.83
CA ARG A 81 11.97 3.62 -25.03
C ARG A 81 12.58 4.90 -25.61
N ARG A 82 13.40 5.63 -24.85
CA ARG A 82 14.07 6.86 -25.31
C ARG A 82 15.49 6.63 -25.83
N SER A 83 16.06 5.45 -25.59
CA SER A 83 17.42 5.07 -25.99
C SER A 83 17.49 4.15 -27.21
N ALA A 84 16.35 3.83 -27.82
CA ALA A 84 16.18 2.99 -29.00
C ALA A 84 15.53 3.81 -30.11
#